data_AF-A0A1I5JDY5-F1
#
_entry.id   AF-A0A1I5JDY5-F1
#
_cell.length_a   1.000
_cell.length_b   1.000
_cell.length_c   1.000
_cell.angle_alpha   90.00
_cell.angle_beta   90.00
_cell.angle_gamma   90.00
#
_symmetry.space_group_name_H-M   'P 1'
#
loop_
_entity.id
_entity.type
_entity.pdbx_description
1 polymer ?
#
loop_
_entity_poly.entity_id
_entity_poly.type
_entity_poly.pdbx_seq_one_letter_code
_entity_poly.pdbx_strand_id
1 'polypeptide(L)'
;MSPRKNTRPNVPTSPPDTPHGSRDTTPESLPRSPIRVDDSDSSPGPSPGRQTEAADAQPTVVQVAELTSQAAIAHVPASLSLDNYYLSPELIPMLSDPDPTSGIQTFRTRTYVKLAEGGTVLLGRDADQNYRARSSAELVASGPRLEQVEGSLLWRQVSHGSDSTLTITRYNVPDDDPLEGPAPKRQRTAPPSSEVAVETTPVFRKEWGVEPKLTLPAFITIGDVHYKRVTRVDARDYPIAYIQQPGHPAYDFDLLEAILRHTPDEQPRSVIRVPPDNHWEIDARLPFEKPLTAYVREVFPEVTTVTLENIARRQFELANSSLIADAAGLTALRQIFHSWKNAVPSPHPQWTDPLLMLPVLPTSSGITSASRSIDLPISTSTGRLDRLDFDPLRFPREWNFFMSTYSPMDLKRFMAGILTRNGYTVMEPNSFNSFPALVFRRTGHEYVFFMSLHRTRMPKLSLPTHMNPNTTGINLETQVGDAAAQAVKDAHQAGKIIWLKGGSQIRPGYADTVFIIRDDNARL
;
A
#
# COMPACT_ATOMS: atom_id res chain seq x y z
N MET A 1 -41.88 8.35 -62.44
CA MET A 1 -42.49 7.12 -63.00
C MET A 1 -42.44 6.02 -61.95
N SER A 2 -43.40 5.10 -61.96
CA SER A 2 -43.60 4.06 -60.92
C SER A 2 -44.02 2.74 -61.61
N PRO A 3 -44.22 1.62 -60.89
CA PRO A 3 -43.17 0.81 -60.25
C PRO A 3 -43.35 -0.69 -60.57
N ARG A 4 -42.53 -1.58 -59.96
CA ARG A 4 -42.72 -3.03 -59.61
C ARG A 4 -41.36 -3.76 -59.65
N LYS A 5 -41.13 -4.90 -58.99
CA LYS A 5 -42.07 -5.92 -58.47
C LYS A 5 -41.51 -6.62 -57.22
N ASN A 6 -42.35 -6.95 -56.24
CA ASN A 6 -42.00 -7.88 -55.15
C ASN A 6 -42.19 -9.34 -55.59
N THR A 7 -41.40 -10.26 -55.04
CA THR A 7 -41.69 -11.72 -55.08
C THR A 7 -41.26 -12.39 -53.77
N ARG A 8 -42.06 -13.34 -53.27
CA ARG A 8 -41.85 -14.13 -52.04
C ARG A 8 -42.41 -15.54 -52.25
N PRO A 9 -41.70 -16.60 -51.84
CA PRO A 9 -42.30 -17.86 -51.37
C PRO A 9 -42.05 -18.00 -49.86
N ASN A 10 -43.01 -18.28 -48.96
CA ASN A 10 -44.04 -19.34 -48.85
C ASN A 10 -43.54 -20.63 -48.18
N VAL A 11 -44.43 -21.22 -47.39
CA VAL A 11 -44.20 -22.24 -46.34
C VAL A 11 -45.10 -23.45 -46.58
N PRO A 12 -44.66 -24.67 -46.24
CA PRO A 12 -45.49 -25.74 -45.66
C PRO A 12 -45.03 -26.04 -44.21
N THR A 13 -45.86 -26.11 -43.16
CA THR A 13 -47.11 -26.87 -42.90
C THR A 13 -46.85 -28.28 -42.34
N SER A 14 -47.24 -28.48 -41.07
CA SER A 14 -47.14 -29.71 -40.22
C SER A 14 -48.49 -30.48 -40.19
N PRO A 15 -48.79 -31.50 -39.32
CA PRO A 15 -48.00 -32.20 -38.29
C PRO A 15 -47.75 -33.70 -38.68
N PRO A 16 -48.23 -34.84 -38.08
CA PRO A 16 -49.12 -35.11 -36.92
C PRO A 16 -48.54 -35.98 -35.76
N ASP A 17 -48.64 -35.44 -34.54
CA ASP A 17 -49.14 -36.05 -33.29
C ASP A 17 -48.94 -37.54 -32.89
N THR A 18 -48.19 -37.74 -31.77
CA THR A 18 -48.53 -38.62 -30.60
C THR A 18 -48.46 -40.17 -30.75
N PRO A 19 -48.55 -40.99 -29.66
CA PRO A 19 -48.70 -40.68 -28.21
C PRO A 19 -47.72 -41.37 -27.21
N HIS A 20 -47.73 -40.82 -25.99
CA HIS A 20 -47.49 -41.38 -24.64
C HIS A 20 -46.60 -42.63 -24.39
N GLY A 21 -45.72 -42.49 -23.38
CA GLY A 21 -45.10 -43.61 -22.66
C GLY A 21 -44.54 -43.18 -21.29
N SER A 22 -45.38 -43.12 -20.25
CA SER A 22 -44.96 -42.77 -18.88
C SER A 22 -44.64 -44.03 -18.05
N ARG A 23 -43.54 -44.01 -17.29
CA ARG A 23 -43.40 -44.83 -16.08
C ARG A 23 -42.28 -44.35 -15.16
N ASP A 24 -42.63 -44.06 -13.91
CA ASP A 24 -41.70 -44.10 -12.78
C ASP A 24 -41.19 -45.52 -12.53
N THR A 25 -39.98 -45.65 -11.97
CA THR A 25 -39.70 -46.57 -10.84
C THR A 25 -38.31 -46.32 -10.24
N THR A 26 -38.27 -46.09 -8.93
CA THR A 26 -37.11 -46.25 -8.03
C THR A 26 -37.64 -46.48 -6.61
N PRO A 27 -36.86 -47.06 -5.68
CA PRO A 27 -35.86 -48.13 -5.83
C PRO A 27 -36.23 -49.37 -4.96
N GLU A 28 -35.46 -50.46 -5.03
CA GLU A 28 -35.55 -51.57 -4.06
C GLU A 28 -34.15 -52.13 -3.70
N SER A 29 -34.04 -52.90 -2.61
CA SER A 29 -32.83 -52.92 -1.77
C SER A 29 -32.42 -54.29 -1.19
N LEU A 30 -31.09 -54.54 -1.16
CA LEU A 30 -30.37 -55.51 -0.28
C LEU A 30 -30.67 -57.02 -0.54
N PRO A 31 -29.97 -58.00 0.11
CA PRO A 31 -28.75 -57.94 0.95
C PRO A 31 -27.62 -58.97 0.58
N ARG A 32 -26.57 -59.00 1.43
CA ARG A 32 -25.76 -60.16 1.90
C ARG A 32 -24.42 -60.57 1.24
N SER A 33 -23.36 -60.42 2.04
CA SER A 33 -22.09 -61.20 2.11
C SER A 33 -22.28 -62.48 2.98
N PRO A 34 -21.23 -63.21 3.46
CA PRO A 34 -19.80 -63.27 3.11
C PRO A 34 -19.22 -64.72 2.96
N ILE A 35 -17.95 -64.87 2.55
CA ILE A 35 -17.06 -66.02 2.92
C ILE A 35 -15.64 -65.47 3.23
N ARG A 36 -14.91 -66.17 4.11
CA ARG A 36 -13.52 -65.91 4.60
C ARG A 36 -12.85 -67.29 4.90
N VAL A 37 -11.58 -67.28 5.36
CA VAL A 37 -10.73 -68.38 5.87
C VAL A 37 -9.68 -68.76 4.82
N ASP A 38 -8.40 -68.30 4.86
CA ASP A 38 -7.40 -68.01 5.95
C ASP A 38 -6.68 -69.31 6.42
N ASP A 39 -5.34 -69.49 6.50
CA ASP A 39 -4.14 -68.70 6.11
C ASP A 39 -2.84 -69.60 6.11
N SER A 40 -1.64 -69.10 5.74
CA SER A 40 -0.33 -69.80 5.89
C SER A 40 0.89 -68.89 6.18
N ASP A 41 1.62 -69.16 7.27
CA ASP A 41 2.60 -68.25 7.92
C ASP A 41 4.10 -68.57 7.63
N SER A 42 4.96 -67.54 7.60
CA SER A 42 6.37 -67.57 8.07
C SER A 42 7.06 -66.18 8.05
N SER A 43 7.59 -65.73 9.20
CA SER A 43 8.39 -64.50 9.37
C SER A 43 9.91 -64.79 9.42
N PRO A 44 10.84 -63.84 9.17
CA PRO A 44 11.31 -62.93 10.25
C PRO A 44 11.89 -61.54 9.84
N GLY A 45 12.07 -60.64 10.82
CA GLY A 45 13.08 -59.54 10.78
C GLY A 45 12.56 -58.09 10.74
N PRO A 46 12.81 -57.25 11.77
CA PRO A 46 12.31 -55.87 11.83
C PRO A 46 13.37 -54.77 11.68
N SER A 47 13.15 -53.80 10.76
CA SER A 47 13.52 -52.35 10.84
C SER A 47 13.48 -51.67 9.45
N PRO A 48 13.30 -50.33 9.35
CA PRO A 48 12.59 -49.42 10.25
C PRO A 48 11.53 -48.58 9.49
N GLY A 49 10.25 -48.75 9.82
CA GLY A 49 9.17 -47.94 9.23
C GLY A 49 9.17 -46.51 9.76
N ARG A 50 9.90 -45.60 9.11
CA ARG A 50 9.93 -44.16 9.46
C ARG A 50 8.55 -43.55 9.26
N GLN A 51 7.84 -43.29 10.36
CA GLN A 51 6.60 -42.51 10.35
C GLN A 51 6.85 -41.16 9.68
N THR A 52 6.00 -40.79 8.72
CA THR A 52 6.02 -39.44 8.14
C THR A 52 5.34 -38.49 9.11
N GLU A 53 6.11 -38.08 10.11
CA GLU A 53 5.78 -37.06 11.08
C GLU A 53 5.22 -35.82 10.35
N ALA A 54 4.02 -35.37 10.75
CA ALA A 54 3.43 -34.17 10.19
C ALA A 54 4.29 -32.99 10.64
N ALA A 55 4.99 -32.35 9.69
CA ALA A 55 5.92 -31.27 9.99
C ALA A 55 5.20 -30.10 10.66
N ASP A 56 5.39 -29.98 11.97
CA ASP A 56 4.79 -28.93 12.78
C ASP A 56 5.24 -27.56 12.28
N ALA A 57 4.30 -26.64 12.13
CA ALA A 57 4.48 -25.43 11.34
C ALA A 57 5.22 -24.35 12.17
N GLN A 58 6.53 -24.53 12.32
CA GLN A 58 7.39 -23.63 13.09
C GLN A 58 7.16 -22.16 12.65
N PRO A 59 6.80 -21.25 13.58
CA PRO A 59 6.56 -19.87 13.25
C PRO A 59 7.85 -19.23 12.73
N THR A 60 7.81 -18.70 11.51
CA THR A 60 8.98 -18.11 10.86
C THR A 60 9.51 -16.93 11.67
N VAL A 61 10.66 -17.11 12.31
CA VAL A 61 11.32 -16.05 13.11
C VAL A 61 11.72 -14.91 12.18
N VAL A 62 11.12 -13.75 12.38
CA VAL A 62 11.32 -12.57 11.55
C VAL A 62 12.66 -11.91 11.90
N GLN A 63 13.70 -12.24 11.13
CA GLN A 63 14.95 -11.48 11.13
C GLN A 63 14.84 -10.30 10.16
N VAL A 64 14.31 -9.18 10.66
CA VAL A 64 14.46 -7.87 10.02
C VAL A 64 15.83 -7.32 10.39
N ALA A 65 16.61 -6.92 9.39
CA ALA A 65 17.87 -6.20 9.61
C ALA A 65 17.60 -4.90 10.39
N GLU A 66 18.44 -4.60 11.38
CA GLU A 66 18.27 -3.44 12.25
C GLU A 66 18.12 -2.15 11.43
N LEU A 67 17.08 -1.35 11.71
CA LEU A 67 17.17 0.08 11.47
C LEU A 67 18.25 0.59 12.43
N THR A 68 19.47 0.77 11.92
CA THR A 68 20.57 1.33 12.70
C THR A 68 20.16 2.71 13.21
N SER A 69 20.24 2.91 14.53
CA SER A 69 19.90 4.15 15.22
C SER A 69 20.95 5.24 14.97
N GLN A 70 21.11 5.62 13.70
CA GLN A 70 22.01 6.66 13.21
C GLN A 70 21.25 7.74 12.46
N ALA A 71 20.20 8.25 13.11
CA ALA A 71 19.91 9.68 13.00
C ALA A 71 21.11 10.44 13.60
N ALA A 72 22.14 10.68 12.78
CA ALA A 72 23.29 11.46 13.19
C ALA A 72 22.82 12.83 13.69
N ILE A 73 23.35 13.27 14.84
CA ILE A 73 23.00 14.57 15.43
C ILE A 73 23.57 15.66 14.51
N ALA A 74 22.74 16.10 13.56
CA ALA A 74 23.09 17.16 12.63
C ALA A 74 23.28 18.46 13.42
N HIS A 75 24.52 18.95 13.42
CA HIS A 75 24.89 20.18 14.12
C HIS A 75 24.08 21.35 13.50
N VAL A 76 23.21 21.97 14.28
CA VAL A 76 22.18 22.90 13.79
C VAL A 76 22.80 24.12 13.11
N PRO A 77 22.62 24.30 11.78
CA PRO A 77 23.03 25.53 11.11
C PRO A 77 22.02 26.65 11.38
N ALA A 78 22.47 27.90 11.31
CA ALA A 78 21.55 29.04 11.31
C ALA A 78 20.65 28.99 10.06
N SER A 79 19.42 29.52 10.19
CA SER A 79 18.36 29.55 9.16
C SER A 79 18.03 28.18 8.52
N LEU A 80 17.06 27.48 9.10
CA LEU A 80 16.32 26.42 8.39
C LEU A 80 15.55 27.05 7.21
N SER A 81 15.49 26.33 6.09
CA SER A 81 14.70 26.75 4.91
C SER A 81 13.25 26.23 4.97
N LEU A 82 12.35 26.95 4.29
CA LEU A 82 10.93 26.62 4.14
C LEU A 82 10.63 25.63 3.00
N ASP A 83 11.61 25.30 2.14
CA ASP A 83 11.38 24.51 0.90
C ASP A 83 10.60 23.20 1.12
N ASN A 84 10.85 22.51 2.23
CA ASN A 84 10.23 21.23 2.57
C ASN A 84 8.88 21.35 3.32
N TYR A 85 8.38 22.58 3.53
CA TYR A 85 7.17 22.88 4.31
C TYR A 85 6.03 23.46 3.47
N TYR A 86 6.27 23.79 2.20
CA TYR A 86 5.25 24.30 1.29
C TYR A 86 4.18 23.25 0.97
N LEU A 87 2.92 23.66 1.07
CA LEU A 87 1.76 22.87 0.71
C LEU A 87 1.66 22.75 -0.82
N SER A 88 1.42 21.53 -1.31
CA SER A 88 1.17 21.26 -2.73
C SER A 88 0.03 22.14 -3.28
N PRO A 89 0.18 22.81 -4.44
CA PRO A 89 -0.83 23.72 -4.98
C PRO A 89 -2.23 23.11 -5.15
N GLU A 90 -2.32 21.81 -5.38
CA GLU A 90 -3.57 21.04 -5.50
C GLU A 90 -4.43 21.05 -4.21
N LEU A 91 -3.81 21.27 -3.05
CA LEU A 91 -4.49 21.30 -1.75
C LEU A 91 -4.92 22.72 -1.31
N ILE A 92 -4.38 23.77 -1.93
CA ILE A 92 -4.73 25.16 -1.61
C ILE A 92 -6.23 25.45 -1.85
N PRO A 93 -6.88 24.96 -2.94
CA PRO A 93 -8.33 25.10 -3.13
C PRO A 93 -9.21 24.28 -2.16
N MET A 94 -8.60 23.47 -1.27
CA MET A 94 -9.32 22.69 -0.25
C MET A 94 -9.32 23.35 1.13
N LEU A 95 -8.57 24.45 1.31
CA LEU A 95 -8.48 25.17 2.57
C LEU A 95 -9.74 26.03 2.80
N SER A 96 -10.15 26.20 4.06
CA SER A 96 -11.17 27.18 4.43
C SER A 96 -10.70 28.62 4.18
N ASP A 97 -11.65 29.55 4.11
CA ASP A 97 -11.36 30.98 4.11
C ASP A 97 -10.45 31.37 5.30
N PRO A 98 -9.53 32.35 5.11
CA PRO A 98 -8.63 32.78 6.17
C PRO A 98 -9.39 33.49 7.28
N ASP A 99 -9.09 33.14 8.54
CA ASP A 99 -9.59 33.84 9.71
C ASP A 99 -9.28 35.36 9.60
N PRO A 100 -10.27 36.25 9.80
CA PRO A 100 -10.13 37.67 9.49
C PRO A 100 -9.22 38.45 10.46
N THR A 101 -8.69 37.81 11.52
CA THR A 101 -7.77 38.44 12.48
C THR A 101 -6.35 37.91 12.35
N SER A 102 -6.20 36.61 12.17
CA SER A 102 -4.92 35.88 12.19
C SER A 102 -4.44 35.40 10.81
N GLY A 103 -5.31 35.38 9.80
CA GLY A 103 -5.03 34.83 8.48
C GLY A 103 -4.91 33.30 8.44
N ILE A 104 -5.17 32.61 9.56
CA ILE A 104 -5.09 31.15 9.66
C ILE A 104 -6.24 30.52 8.88
N GLN A 105 -5.91 29.59 8.00
CA GLN A 105 -6.84 28.73 7.28
C GLN A 105 -6.87 27.34 7.94
N THR A 106 -7.95 26.59 7.74
CA THR A 106 -8.08 25.22 8.27
C THR A 106 -8.42 24.22 7.18
N PHE A 107 -7.95 22.99 7.35
CA PHE A 107 -8.38 21.83 6.57
C PHE A 107 -8.17 20.56 7.40
N ARG A 108 -9.24 19.78 7.58
CA ARG A 108 -9.27 18.62 8.48
C ARG A 108 -8.85 19.05 9.91
N THR A 109 -7.95 18.31 10.57
CA THR A 109 -7.40 18.60 11.89
C THR A 109 -6.30 19.67 11.92
N ARG A 110 -6.04 20.36 10.80
CA ARG A 110 -4.78 21.10 10.58
C ARG A 110 -4.99 22.56 10.18
N THR A 111 -4.10 23.41 10.70
CA THR A 111 -4.04 24.86 10.46
C THR A 111 -2.95 25.20 9.45
N TYR A 112 -3.21 26.19 8.59
CA TYR A 112 -2.34 26.58 7.49
C TYR A 112 -2.23 28.11 7.44
N VAL A 113 -1.09 28.62 6.98
CA VAL A 113 -0.88 30.08 6.83
C VAL A 113 -0.26 30.40 5.47
N LYS A 114 -0.68 31.52 4.89
CA LYS A 114 -0.09 32.08 3.67
C LYS A 114 1.09 32.97 4.03
N LEU A 115 2.25 32.72 3.42
CA LEU A 115 3.44 33.52 3.70
C LEU A 115 3.47 34.79 2.84
N ALA A 116 4.05 35.86 3.39
CA ALA A 116 4.27 37.13 2.71
C ALA A 116 5.27 36.99 1.54
N GLU A 117 6.21 36.05 1.67
CA GLU A 117 7.21 35.68 0.66
C GLU A 117 6.60 34.86 -0.50
N GLY A 118 5.38 34.34 -0.32
CA GLY A 118 4.67 33.47 -1.27
C GLY A 118 4.43 32.06 -0.74
N GLY A 119 3.53 31.33 -1.40
CA GLY A 119 3.17 29.97 -0.98
C GLY A 119 2.31 29.90 0.29
N THR A 120 2.12 28.69 0.79
CA THR A 120 1.28 28.36 1.96
C THR A 120 1.92 27.19 2.68
N VAL A 121 1.96 27.22 4.01
CA VAL A 121 2.63 26.21 4.84
C VAL A 121 1.71 25.68 5.92
N LEU A 122 1.95 24.43 6.35
CA LEU A 122 1.27 23.85 7.51
C LEU A 122 1.83 24.51 8.79
N LEU A 123 0.93 25.04 9.61
CA LEU A 123 1.27 25.67 10.89
C LEU A 123 1.29 24.63 12.02
N GLY A 124 2.17 24.82 12.99
CA GLY A 124 2.14 24.10 14.26
C GLY A 124 2.81 24.91 15.36
N ARG A 125 2.98 24.27 16.52
CA ARG A 125 3.75 24.82 17.65
C ARG A 125 4.89 23.90 18.05
N ASP A 126 5.96 24.47 18.59
CA ASP A 126 7.00 23.73 19.30
C ASP A 126 6.61 23.44 20.77
N ALA A 127 7.52 22.82 21.52
CA ALA A 127 7.33 22.55 22.95
C ALA A 127 7.07 23.85 23.74
N ASP A 128 7.75 24.93 23.38
CA ASP A 128 7.68 26.26 23.98
C ASP A 128 6.49 27.10 23.49
N GLN A 129 5.54 26.49 22.77
CA GLN A 129 4.33 27.08 22.19
C GLN A 129 4.54 28.13 21.07
N ASN A 130 5.77 28.33 20.56
CA ASN A 130 6.02 29.23 19.45
C ASN A 130 5.46 28.66 18.15
N TYR A 131 4.86 29.52 17.32
CA TYR A 131 4.42 29.14 15.98
C TYR A 131 5.61 28.82 15.05
N ARG A 132 5.50 27.69 14.35
CA ARG A 132 6.49 27.21 13.36
C ARG A 132 5.80 26.61 12.15
N ALA A 133 6.54 26.57 11.04
CA ALA A 133 6.23 25.64 9.97
C ALA A 133 6.37 24.20 10.48
N ARG A 134 5.40 23.35 10.15
CA ARG A 134 5.31 21.95 10.59
C ARG A 134 5.28 21.04 9.36
N SER A 135 6.02 19.93 9.37
CA SER A 135 5.91 18.92 8.32
C SER A 135 4.64 18.07 8.51
N SER A 136 4.05 17.56 7.43
CA SER A 136 2.84 16.72 7.49
C SER A 136 3.01 15.45 8.35
N ALA A 137 4.25 15.02 8.55
CA ALA A 137 4.66 13.86 9.33
C ALA A 137 5.21 14.20 10.74
N GLU A 138 5.29 15.47 11.14
CA GLU A 138 5.78 15.89 12.46
C GLU A 138 4.68 15.83 13.53
N LEU A 139 5.00 15.35 14.73
CA LEU A 139 4.14 15.46 15.90
C LEU A 139 4.25 16.84 16.57
N VAL A 140 5.47 17.35 16.71
CA VAL A 140 5.78 18.69 17.22
C VAL A 140 6.48 19.45 16.09
N ALA A 141 6.12 20.72 15.86
CA ALA A 141 6.63 21.47 14.72
C ALA A 141 8.13 21.78 14.90
N SER A 142 8.97 21.35 13.95
CA SER A 142 10.44 21.52 14.05
C SER A 142 11.01 22.60 13.14
N GLY A 143 10.20 23.10 12.19
CA GLY A 143 10.65 24.00 11.13
C GLY A 143 10.94 25.45 11.55
N PRO A 144 11.13 26.34 10.56
CA PRO A 144 11.29 27.77 10.77
C PRO A 144 10.18 28.37 11.66
N ARG A 145 10.58 29.25 12.58
CA ARG A 145 9.63 30.04 13.39
C ARG A 145 8.90 31.02 12.49
N LEU A 146 7.58 31.10 12.67
CA LEU A 146 6.70 31.97 11.91
C LEU A 146 6.04 32.99 12.84
N GLU A 147 5.88 34.21 12.35
CA GLU A 147 5.08 35.26 13.01
C GLU A 147 4.12 35.89 12.01
N GLN A 148 2.98 36.36 12.51
CA GLN A 148 2.04 37.14 11.70
C GLN A 148 2.65 38.51 11.39
N VAL A 149 2.54 38.97 10.15
CA VAL A 149 2.92 40.33 9.77
C VAL A 149 1.88 41.28 10.33
N GLU A 150 2.30 42.19 11.21
CA GLU A 150 1.44 43.16 11.89
C GLU A 150 0.54 43.92 10.89
N GLY A 151 -0.76 43.97 11.17
CA GLY A 151 -1.77 44.58 10.30
C GLY A 151 -2.12 43.78 9.03
N SER A 152 -1.69 42.52 8.90
CA SER A 152 -1.90 41.69 7.71
C SER A 152 -2.33 40.26 8.03
N LEU A 153 -2.98 39.58 7.08
CA LEU A 153 -3.33 38.15 7.14
C LEU A 153 -2.19 37.24 6.64
N LEU A 154 -1.00 37.80 6.42
CA LEU A 154 0.19 37.10 5.92
C LEU A 154 1.17 36.84 7.06
N TRP A 155 1.92 35.74 6.97
CA TRP A 155 2.94 35.34 7.94
C TRP A 155 4.34 35.44 7.33
N ARG A 156 5.39 35.59 8.14
CA ARG A 156 6.79 35.64 7.69
C ARG A 156 7.69 34.74 8.54
N GLN A 157 8.83 34.34 7.99
CA GLN A 157 9.86 33.66 8.77
C GLN A 157 10.54 34.62 9.76
N VAL A 158 10.66 34.20 11.02
CA VAL A 158 11.47 34.89 12.03
C VAL A 158 12.94 34.53 11.82
N SER A 159 13.67 35.42 11.15
CA SER A 159 15.13 35.35 11.12
C SER A 159 15.69 35.62 12.51
N HIS A 160 16.54 34.70 13.01
CA HIS A 160 17.39 35.00 14.18
C HIS A 160 18.47 36.01 13.78
N GLY A 161 18.11 37.28 13.76
CA GLY A 161 19.08 38.37 13.86
C GLY A 161 19.84 38.24 15.18
N SER A 162 21.11 38.63 15.18
CA SER A 162 21.89 38.72 16.42
C SER A 162 21.17 39.67 17.39
N ASP A 163 20.92 39.22 18.62
CA ASP A 163 20.41 40.09 19.68
C ASP A 163 21.56 40.95 20.22
N SER A 164 22.02 41.82 19.32
CA SER A 164 23.06 42.80 19.49
C SER A 164 22.49 44.11 18.98
N THR A 165 21.54 44.65 19.74
CA THR A 165 21.19 46.06 19.66
C THR A 165 22.43 46.87 20.00
N LEU A 166 23.24 47.15 18.97
CA LEU A 166 24.33 48.12 19.03
C LEU A 166 23.70 49.49 19.18
N THR A 167 23.34 49.82 20.43
CA THR A 167 23.02 51.18 20.84
C THR A 167 24.30 52.00 20.61
N ILE A 168 24.35 52.76 19.51
CA ILE A 168 25.49 53.63 19.18
C ILE A 168 25.46 54.86 20.08
N THR A 169 25.71 54.63 21.37
CA THR A 169 25.94 55.66 22.38
C THR A 169 27.36 56.18 22.18
N ARG A 170 27.49 57.36 21.58
CA ARG A 170 28.81 58.00 21.40
C ARG A 170 29.37 58.41 22.76
N TYR A 171 30.33 57.65 23.27
CA TYR A 171 31.10 58.04 24.45
C TYR A 171 32.08 59.17 24.10
N ASN A 172 31.89 60.32 24.75
CA ASN A 172 32.99 61.20 25.14
C ASN A 172 33.31 60.92 26.62
N VAL A 173 34.59 61.04 26.95
CA VAL A 173 35.23 60.87 28.28
C VAL A 173 36.30 61.98 28.29
N PRO A 174 36.55 62.75 29.37
CA PRO A 174 36.59 62.32 30.79
C PRO A 174 35.73 63.24 31.72
N ASP A 175 35.83 63.30 33.06
CA ASP A 175 36.85 62.82 34.03
C ASP A 175 36.26 62.58 35.46
N ASP A 176 37.11 62.10 36.37
CA ASP A 176 36.99 62.05 37.85
C ASP A 176 36.01 61.05 38.57
N ASP A 177 36.50 60.58 39.73
CA ASP A 177 35.94 59.66 40.74
C ASP A 177 35.43 60.45 42.00
N PRO A 178 34.86 59.83 43.06
CA PRO A 178 33.89 58.73 43.15
C PRO A 178 32.69 59.09 44.10
N LEU A 179 31.77 58.16 44.39
CA LEU A 179 31.18 57.84 45.74
C LEU A 179 29.78 57.16 45.69
N GLU A 180 29.55 56.30 46.70
CA GLU A 180 28.29 55.90 47.39
C GLU A 180 26.98 55.55 46.64
N GLY A 181 26.30 54.50 47.13
CA GLY A 181 24.86 54.23 46.92
C GLY A 181 24.02 54.69 48.13
N PRO A 182 22.78 54.18 48.37
CA PRO A 182 22.03 53.15 47.65
C PRO A 182 20.62 53.62 47.16
N ALA A 183 19.82 52.71 46.59
CA ALA A 183 18.44 52.97 46.14
C ALA A 183 17.44 53.26 47.29
N PRO A 184 16.30 53.96 47.05
CA PRO A 184 15.05 53.19 46.84
C PRO A 184 13.86 53.84 46.06
N LYS A 185 12.97 52.96 45.56
CA LYS A 185 11.47 53.08 45.45
C LYS A 185 10.81 54.25 44.67
N ARG A 186 10.24 53.93 43.49
CA ARG A 186 8.85 54.21 42.99
C ARG A 186 8.75 53.78 41.51
N GLN A 187 7.59 53.49 40.88
CA GLN A 187 6.24 53.12 41.34
C GLN A 187 5.56 52.26 40.25
N ARG A 188 4.58 51.41 40.60
CA ARG A 188 3.88 50.50 39.67
C ARG A 188 2.88 51.23 38.76
N THR A 189 3.06 51.08 37.44
CA THR A 189 2.04 51.31 36.40
C THR A 189 2.21 50.23 35.32
N ALA A 190 1.14 49.62 34.85
CA ALA A 190 1.18 48.56 33.84
C ALA A 190 0.39 48.96 32.57
N PRO A 191 0.92 48.71 31.37
CA PRO A 191 0.12 48.61 30.14
C PRO A 191 -0.69 47.29 30.13
N PRO A 192 -1.77 47.20 29.32
CA PRO A 192 -2.68 46.06 29.37
C PRO A 192 -2.12 44.82 28.64
N SER A 193 -2.34 43.64 29.24
CA SER A 193 -2.32 42.39 28.47
C SER A 193 -3.61 42.28 27.66
N SER A 194 -3.49 42.02 26.37
CA SER A 194 -4.60 41.78 25.44
C SER A 194 -4.20 40.82 24.33
N GLU A 195 -3.38 39.82 24.65
CA GLU A 195 -3.27 38.63 23.80
C GLU A 195 -4.60 37.88 23.89
N VAL A 196 -5.38 37.94 22.81
CA VAL A 196 -6.60 37.13 22.68
C VAL A 196 -6.16 35.68 22.54
N ALA A 197 -6.30 34.90 23.62
CA ALA A 197 -5.92 33.51 23.67
C ALA A 197 -6.82 32.66 22.76
N VAL A 198 -6.44 32.54 21.49
CA VAL A 198 -7.04 31.57 20.56
C VAL A 198 -6.63 30.17 21.02
N GLU A 199 -7.58 29.44 21.61
CA GLU A 199 -7.44 28.06 22.10
C GLU A 199 -7.26 27.05 20.96
N THR A 200 -6.15 27.17 20.24
CA THR A 200 -5.63 26.12 19.36
C THR A 200 -5.10 24.99 20.23
N THR A 201 -5.85 23.88 20.30
CA THR A 201 -5.51 22.72 21.15
C THR A 201 -4.12 22.18 20.82
N PRO A 202 -3.32 21.75 21.83
CA PRO A 202 -1.94 21.33 21.63
C PRO A 202 -1.82 20.13 20.69
N VAL A 203 -0.79 20.17 19.84
CA VAL A 203 -0.60 19.25 18.70
C VAL A 203 -0.32 17.79 19.12
N PHE A 204 0.05 17.58 20.39
CA PHE A 204 -0.07 16.28 21.06
C PHE A 204 -0.92 16.42 22.32
N ARG A 205 -2.09 15.77 22.33
CA ARG A 205 -2.96 15.69 23.50
C ARG A 205 -2.42 14.65 24.49
N LYS A 206 -1.99 15.12 25.67
CA LYS A 206 -1.61 14.27 26.83
C LYS A 206 -2.77 13.39 27.35
N GLU A 207 -3.99 13.65 26.86
CA GLU A 207 -5.26 12.93 27.09
C GLU A 207 -5.27 11.45 26.65
N TRP A 208 -4.27 10.97 25.92
CA TRP A 208 -4.16 9.53 25.58
C TRP A 208 -3.72 8.67 26.78
N GLY A 209 -3.29 9.30 27.88
CA GLY A 209 -2.97 8.63 29.13
C GLY A 209 -4.20 8.03 29.84
N VAL A 210 -4.02 6.88 30.49
CA VAL A 210 -5.06 6.14 31.20
C VAL A 210 -4.63 5.89 32.65
N GLU A 211 -5.58 5.91 33.58
CA GLU A 211 -5.37 5.30 34.90
C GLU A 211 -5.25 3.77 34.74
N PRO A 212 -4.21 3.11 35.26
CA PRO A 212 -3.98 1.67 35.08
C PRO A 212 -4.97 0.82 35.91
N LYS A 213 -6.20 0.67 35.41
CA LYS A 213 -7.30 -0.03 36.10
C LYS A 213 -7.21 -1.57 36.03
N LEU A 214 -6.46 -2.13 35.08
CA LEU A 214 -6.02 -3.53 35.09
C LEU A 214 -4.61 -3.66 34.46
N THR A 215 -3.73 -4.40 35.12
CA THR A 215 -2.41 -4.80 34.59
C THR A 215 -2.56 -5.96 33.62
N LEU A 216 -2.54 -5.64 32.32
CA LEU A 216 -2.50 -6.56 31.19
C LEU A 216 -1.41 -6.11 30.22
N PRO A 217 -0.83 -7.01 29.38
CA PRO A 217 0.23 -6.65 28.40
C PRO A 217 -0.22 -5.65 27.32
N ALA A 218 -1.48 -5.23 27.33
CA ALA A 218 -2.08 -4.21 26.49
C ALA A 218 -1.69 -2.76 26.85
N PHE A 219 -0.89 -2.53 27.90
CA PHE A 219 -0.43 -1.19 28.31
C PHE A 219 1.09 -1.04 28.27
N ILE A 220 1.56 0.20 28.13
CA ILE A 220 2.96 0.62 28.19
C ILE A 220 3.06 1.93 28.99
N THR A 221 4.08 2.05 29.84
CA THR A 221 4.28 3.21 30.71
C THR A 221 5.43 4.06 30.18
N ILE A 222 5.21 5.37 30.05
CA ILE A 222 6.12 6.36 29.48
C ILE A 222 6.12 7.57 30.42
N GLY A 223 7.23 7.80 31.13
CA GLY A 223 7.20 8.61 32.35
C GLY A 223 6.19 8.01 33.35
N ASP A 224 5.37 8.84 33.98
CA ASP A 224 4.30 8.39 34.88
C ASP A 224 2.98 8.01 34.16
N VAL A 225 2.93 8.11 32.83
CA VAL A 225 1.68 7.99 32.05
C VAL A 225 1.58 6.62 31.38
N HIS A 226 0.44 5.96 31.56
CA HIS A 226 0.14 4.66 30.96
C HIS A 226 -0.67 4.82 29.67
N TYR A 227 -0.24 4.18 28.59
CA TYR A 227 -0.87 4.26 27.28
C TYR A 227 -1.31 2.87 26.80
N LYS A 228 -2.44 2.81 26.08
CA LYS A 228 -2.94 1.58 25.45
C LYS A 228 -2.07 1.24 24.23
N ARG A 229 -1.48 0.04 24.19
CA ARG A 229 -0.68 -0.47 23.06
C ARG A 229 -1.59 -0.88 21.90
N VAL A 230 -1.11 -0.74 20.66
CA VAL A 230 -1.64 -1.49 19.52
C VAL A 230 -1.10 -2.91 19.61
N THR A 231 -1.95 -3.86 19.98
CA THR A 231 -1.61 -5.28 20.13
C THR A 231 -2.87 -6.14 19.99
N ARG A 232 -2.67 -7.44 19.77
CA ARG A 232 -3.70 -8.49 19.77
C ARG A 232 -3.21 -9.70 20.57
N VAL A 233 -4.09 -10.67 20.82
CA VAL A 233 -3.79 -11.82 21.70
C VAL A 233 -2.66 -12.71 21.15
N ASP A 234 -2.55 -12.80 19.82
CA ASP A 234 -1.57 -13.55 19.04
C ASP A 234 -0.40 -12.69 18.51
N ALA A 235 -0.25 -11.44 18.98
CA ALA A 235 0.77 -10.52 18.48
C ALA A 235 2.19 -11.02 18.78
N ARG A 236 3.10 -10.86 17.81
CA ARG A 236 4.53 -11.12 18.01
C ARG A 236 5.15 -10.00 18.83
N ASP A 237 6.02 -10.35 19.78
CA ASP A 237 6.87 -9.35 20.44
C ASP A 237 7.79 -8.69 19.40
N TYR A 238 7.92 -7.37 19.52
CA TYR A 238 8.61 -6.54 18.52
C TYR A 238 9.31 -5.35 19.19
N PRO A 239 10.53 -4.95 18.76
CA PRO A 239 11.31 -3.92 19.45
C PRO A 239 10.65 -2.52 19.49
N ILE A 240 9.97 -2.15 18.40
CA ILE A 240 9.19 -0.91 18.30
C ILE A 240 7.75 -1.20 18.75
N ALA A 241 7.31 -0.55 19.82
CA ALA A 241 5.92 -0.59 20.25
C ALA A 241 5.10 0.51 19.54
N TYR A 242 3.78 0.37 19.52
CA TYR A 242 2.87 1.44 19.12
C TYR A 242 1.81 1.66 20.18
N ILE A 243 1.40 2.91 20.37
CA ILE A 243 0.29 3.32 21.24
C ILE A 243 -0.87 3.88 20.43
N GLN A 244 -2.06 3.80 21.02
CA GLN A 244 -3.34 4.20 20.43
C GLN A 244 -4.20 4.95 21.44
N GLN A 245 -5.17 5.71 20.93
CA GLN A 245 -6.19 6.35 21.77
C GLN A 245 -6.94 5.29 22.61
N PRO A 246 -7.21 5.51 23.92
CA PRO A 246 -7.78 4.50 24.80
C PRO A 246 -9.14 3.94 24.36
N GLY A 247 -10.04 4.83 23.92
CA GLY A 247 -11.39 4.47 23.44
C GLY A 247 -11.44 3.93 22.01
N HIS A 248 -10.32 3.92 21.28
CA HIS A 248 -10.29 3.54 19.88
C HIS A 248 -10.42 2.01 19.72
N PRO A 249 -11.19 1.50 18.75
CA PRO A 249 -11.22 0.08 18.41
C PRO A 249 -9.89 -0.37 17.79
N ALA A 250 -9.73 -1.67 17.52
CA ALA A 250 -8.55 -2.15 16.82
C ALA A 250 -8.53 -1.64 15.36
N TYR A 251 -7.36 -1.24 14.86
CA TYR A 251 -7.23 -0.71 13.51
C TYR A 251 -7.30 -1.83 12.46
N ASP A 252 -8.41 -1.92 11.73
CA ASP A 252 -8.43 -2.59 10.43
C ASP A 252 -7.90 -1.66 9.32
N PHE A 253 -7.89 -2.14 8.07
CA PHE A 253 -7.43 -1.35 6.93
C PHE A 253 -8.30 -0.12 6.66
N ASP A 254 -9.63 -0.25 6.67
CA ASP A 254 -10.54 0.85 6.30
C ASP A 254 -10.47 1.98 7.33
N LEU A 255 -10.41 1.61 8.61
CA LEU A 255 -10.26 2.55 9.70
C LEU A 255 -8.90 3.26 9.66
N LEU A 256 -7.79 2.53 9.44
CA LEU A 256 -6.47 3.14 9.32
C LEU A 256 -6.36 4.04 8.07
N GLU A 257 -6.84 3.59 6.92
CA GLU A 257 -6.90 4.37 5.69
C GLU A 257 -7.75 5.63 5.85
N ALA A 258 -8.91 5.54 6.53
CA ALA A 258 -9.76 6.69 6.84
C ALA A 258 -9.08 7.68 7.79
N ILE A 259 -8.41 7.21 8.85
CA ILE A 259 -7.68 8.07 9.79
C ILE A 259 -6.53 8.79 9.08
N LEU A 260 -5.69 8.07 8.33
CA LEU A 260 -4.62 8.68 7.55
C LEU A 260 -5.13 9.66 6.47
N ARG A 261 -6.39 9.51 6.03
CA ARG A 261 -7.07 10.37 5.04
C ARG A 261 -7.79 11.56 5.66
N HIS A 262 -8.31 11.47 6.88
CA HIS A 262 -9.22 12.47 7.47
C HIS A 262 -8.73 13.04 8.81
N THR A 263 -8.18 12.23 9.70
CA THR A 263 -7.65 12.64 11.01
C THR A 263 -6.24 12.09 11.24
N PRO A 264 -5.24 12.46 10.40
CA PRO A 264 -3.92 11.82 10.39
C PRO A 264 -3.14 11.98 11.71
N ASP A 265 -3.55 12.92 12.56
CA ASP A 265 -3.03 13.15 13.89
C ASP A 265 -3.61 12.17 14.95
N GLU A 266 -4.50 11.25 14.58
CA GLU A 266 -5.08 10.18 15.42
C GLU A 266 -4.53 8.78 15.12
N GLN A 267 -3.66 8.65 14.11
CA GLN A 267 -2.98 7.40 13.77
C GLN A 267 -2.15 6.85 14.96
N PRO A 268 -1.87 5.53 15.01
CA PRO A 268 -0.97 4.95 16.01
C PRO A 268 0.35 5.75 16.11
N ARG A 269 0.92 5.87 17.32
CA ARG A 269 2.25 6.48 17.49
C ARG A 269 3.28 5.41 17.80
N SER A 270 4.42 5.43 17.11
CA SER A 270 5.56 4.60 17.49
C SER A 270 6.10 5.03 18.85
N VAL A 271 6.61 4.05 19.60
CA VAL A 271 7.32 4.25 20.85
C VAL A 271 8.63 3.47 20.75
N ILE A 272 9.74 4.17 20.97
CA ILE A 272 11.10 3.65 20.84
C ILE A 272 11.76 3.53 22.21
N ARG A 273 12.71 2.60 22.34
CA ARG A 273 13.61 2.56 23.50
C ARG A 273 14.82 3.43 23.20
N VAL A 274 15.16 4.34 24.13
CA VAL A 274 16.30 5.25 23.99
C VAL A 274 17.45 4.76 24.87
N PRO A 275 18.60 4.37 24.29
CA PRO A 275 19.81 4.07 25.06
C PRO A 275 20.39 5.33 25.74
N PRO A 276 21.13 5.20 26.85
CA PRO A 276 21.57 3.95 27.47
C PRO A 276 20.51 3.28 28.34
N ASP A 277 19.61 4.04 28.95
CA ASP A 277 18.73 3.56 30.02
C ASP A 277 17.55 2.69 29.53
N ASN A 278 17.38 2.57 28.21
CA ASN A 278 16.31 1.81 27.55
C ASN A 278 14.89 2.21 27.98
N HIS A 279 14.74 3.46 28.44
CA HIS A 279 13.45 4.08 28.72
C HIS A 279 12.67 4.27 27.41
N TRP A 280 11.35 4.31 27.52
CA TRP A 280 10.47 4.49 26.36
C TRP A 280 10.26 5.99 26.07
N GLU A 281 10.32 6.38 24.81
CA GLU A 281 9.96 7.71 24.30
C GLU A 281 8.99 7.58 23.11
N ILE A 282 8.06 8.54 22.98
CA ILE A 282 7.14 8.60 21.83
C ILE A 282 7.90 9.19 20.64
N ASP A 283 7.84 8.51 19.49
CA ASP A 283 8.43 8.98 18.23
C ASP A 283 7.87 10.35 17.84
N ALA A 284 8.75 11.35 17.69
CA ALA A 284 8.39 12.70 17.29
C ALA A 284 7.86 12.80 15.85
N ARG A 285 7.92 11.70 15.08
CA ARG A 285 7.32 11.57 13.74
C ARG A 285 6.13 10.61 13.76
N LEU A 286 5.12 10.96 12.98
CA LEU A 286 3.98 10.10 12.68
C LEU A 286 4.46 8.89 11.84
N PRO A 287 4.00 7.66 12.13
CA PRO A 287 4.37 6.47 11.38
C PRO A 287 4.14 6.55 9.86
N PHE A 288 3.07 7.22 9.42
CA PHE A 288 2.69 7.36 8.01
C PHE A 288 2.42 8.83 7.65
N GLU A 289 2.99 9.25 6.52
CA GLU A 289 2.92 10.62 5.98
C GLU A 289 1.58 10.89 5.25
N LYS A 290 0.89 9.83 4.84
CA LYS A 290 -0.28 9.80 3.93
C LYS A 290 -0.99 8.43 4.00
N PRO A 291 -2.19 8.27 3.39
CA PRO A 291 -2.91 6.99 3.37
C PRO A 291 -2.13 5.86 2.68
N LEU A 292 -2.41 4.61 3.04
CA LEU A 292 -1.73 3.43 2.50
C LEU A 292 -1.91 3.32 0.98
N THR A 293 -3.12 3.58 0.50
CA THR A 293 -3.44 3.64 -0.95
C THR A 293 -2.62 4.70 -1.70
N ALA A 294 -2.18 5.77 -1.03
CA ALA A 294 -1.38 6.81 -1.65
C ALA A 294 0.07 6.36 -1.90
N TYR A 295 0.67 5.62 -0.96
CA TYR A 295 1.99 5.02 -1.17
C TYR A 295 2.00 4.03 -2.35
N VAL A 296 0.96 3.20 -2.50
CA VAL A 296 0.86 2.28 -3.63
C VAL A 296 0.73 3.03 -4.97
N ARG A 297 -0.04 4.12 -5.01
CA ARG A 297 -0.30 4.91 -6.22
C ARG A 297 0.97 5.55 -6.81
N GLU A 298 1.93 5.91 -5.97
CA GLU A 298 3.21 6.48 -6.41
C GLU A 298 4.10 5.45 -7.12
N VAL A 299 3.99 4.17 -6.78
CA VAL A 299 4.78 3.08 -7.37
C VAL A 299 4.07 2.46 -8.59
N PHE A 300 2.74 2.49 -8.62
CA PHE A 300 1.93 1.89 -9.69
C PHE A 300 0.88 2.90 -10.23
N PRO A 301 1.29 3.96 -10.94
CA PRO A 301 0.38 5.04 -11.36
C PRO A 301 -0.61 4.66 -12.48
N GLU A 302 -0.43 3.48 -13.12
CA GLU A 302 -1.24 3.03 -14.25
C GLU A 302 -2.37 2.04 -13.87
N VAL A 303 -2.41 1.55 -12.64
CA VAL A 303 -3.50 0.66 -12.17
C VAL A 303 -4.75 1.45 -11.76
N THR A 304 -5.92 0.80 -11.88
CA THR A 304 -7.20 1.41 -11.49
C THR A 304 -7.24 1.74 -10.00
N THR A 305 -8.05 2.74 -9.60
CA THR A 305 -8.25 3.10 -8.19
C THR A 305 -8.66 1.91 -7.32
N VAL A 306 -9.54 1.03 -7.83
CA VAL A 306 -9.99 -0.17 -7.11
C VAL A 306 -8.85 -1.18 -6.95
N THR A 307 -8.01 -1.36 -7.96
CA THR A 307 -6.79 -2.18 -7.85
C THR A 307 -5.82 -1.60 -6.82
N LEU A 308 -5.62 -0.28 -6.78
CA LEU A 308 -4.75 0.37 -5.78
C LEU A 308 -5.22 0.13 -4.34
N GLU A 309 -6.53 0.26 -4.09
CA GLU A 309 -7.13 0.02 -2.77
C GLU A 309 -7.01 -1.47 -2.36
N ASN A 310 -7.24 -2.39 -3.29
CA ASN A 310 -7.06 -3.83 -3.04
C ASN A 310 -5.58 -4.22 -2.85
N ILE A 311 -4.62 -3.59 -3.54
CA ILE A 311 -3.19 -3.80 -3.27
C ILE A 311 -2.85 -3.31 -1.86
N ALA A 312 -3.25 -2.09 -1.50
CA ALA A 312 -2.96 -1.51 -0.18
C ALA A 312 -3.53 -2.36 0.96
N ARG A 313 -4.77 -2.87 0.81
CA ARG A 313 -5.38 -3.78 1.76
C ARG A 313 -4.66 -5.12 1.83
N ARG A 314 -4.36 -5.74 0.68
CA ARG A 314 -3.67 -7.04 0.66
C ARG A 314 -2.26 -6.95 1.24
N GLN A 315 -1.57 -5.84 1.01
CA GLN A 315 -0.28 -5.53 1.63
C GLN A 315 -0.40 -5.36 3.15
N PHE A 316 -1.42 -4.64 3.64
CA PHE A 316 -1.73 -4.53 5.06
C PHE A 316 -2.01 -5.91 5.70
N GLU A 317 -2.83 -6.75 5.07
CA GLU A 317 -3.11 -8.12 5.53
C GLU A 317 -1.84 -8.96 5.65
N LEU A 318 -0.98 -8.91 4.64
CA LEU A 318 0.25 -9.71 4.57
C LEU A 318 1.30 -9.25 5.59
N ALA A 319 1.48 -7.94 5.75
CA ALA A 319 2.39 -7.35 6.73
C ALA A 319 1.96 -7.66 8.18
N ASN A 320 0.66 -7.56 8.47
CA ASN A 320 0.10 -7.85 9.79
C ASN A 320 -0.18 -9.35 10.03
N SER A 321 -0.14 -10.18 8.99
CA SER A 321 -0.64 -11.57 9.01
C SER A 321 -2.10 -11.70 9.48
N SER A 322 -2.90 -10.64 9.35
CA SER A 322 -4.28 -10.52 9.87
C SER A 322 -5.01 -9.32 9.26
N LEU A 323 -6.34 -9.29 9.40
CA LEU A 323 -7.21 -8.15 9.05
C LEU A 323 -7.09 -6.96 10.03
N ILE A 324 -6.34 -7.12 11.13
CA ILE A 324 -6.19 -6.13 12.21
C ILE A 324 -4.70 -5.83 12.44
N ALA A 325 -4.36 -4.55 12.63
CA ALA A 325 -3.00 -4.08 12.82
C ALA A 325 -2.35 -4.58 14.12
N ASP A 326 -1.03 -4.84 14.08
CA ASP A 326 -0.19 -4.96 15.27
C ASP A 326 1.14 -4.18 15.11
N ALA A 327 1.95 -4.14 16.18
CA ALA A 327 3.20 -3.39 16.19
C ALA A 327 4.25 -3.89 15.17
N ALA A 328 4.26 -5.19 14.86
CA ALA A 328 5.16 -5.77 13.88
C ALA A 328 4.72 -5.39 12.46
N GLY A 329 3.43 -5.57 12.13
CA GLY A 329 2.89 -5.27 10.81
C GLY A 329 2.85 -3.78 10.48
N LEU A 330 2.58 -2.90 11.46
CA LEU A 330 2.74 -1.45 11.28
C LEU A 330 4.19 -1.07 10.96
N THR A 331 5.19 -1.72 11.59
CA THR A 331 6.60 -1.48 11.26
C THR A 331 6.98 -2.04 9.90
N ALA A 332 6.49 -3.24 9.55
CA ALA A 332 6.69 -3.82 8.22
C ALA A 332 6.15 -2.90 7.12
N LEU A 333 4.97 -2.28 7.30
CA LEU A 333 4.43 -1.28 6.38
C LEU A 333 5.35 -0.05 6.26
N ARG A 334 5.85 0.51 7.38
CA ARG A 334 6.84 1.60 7.34
C ARG A 334 8.10 1.22 6.56
N GLN A 335 8.62 0.00 6.79
CA GLN A 335 9.81 -0.51 6.11
C GLN A 335 9.57 -0.69 4.61
N ILE A 336 8.41 -1.23 4.20
CA ILE A 336 8.00 -1.38 2.80
C ILE A 336 7.97 -0.01 2.10
N PHE A 337 7.31 0.98 2.69
CA PHE A 337 7.21 2.32 2.10
C PHE A 337 8.57 3.04 2.06
N HIS A 338 9.43 2.81 3.05
CA HIS A 338 10.81 3.30 3.05
C HIS A 338 11.65 2.65 1.93
N SER A 339 11.55 1.33 1.75
CA SER A 339 12.18 0.59 0.64
C SER A 339 11.73 1.11 -0.72
N TRP A 340 10.43 1.36 -0.92
CA TRP A 340 9.93 1.98 -2.15
C TRP A 340 10.47 3.41 -2.35
N LYS A 341 10.39 4.27 -1.32
CA LYS A 341 10.83 5.68 -1.36
C LYS A 341 12.32 5.83 -1.70
N ASN A 342 13.14 4.88 -1.26
CA ASN A 342 14.60 4.90 -1.40
C ASN A 342 15.15 3.87 -2.42
N ALA A 343 14.28 3.20 -3.19
CA ALA A 343 14.63 2.14 -4.14
C ALA A 343 15.47 0.97 -3.57
N VAL A 344 15.36 0.71 -2.26
CA VAL A 344 16.08 -0.37 -1.55
C VAL A 344 15.32 -1.69 -1.69
N PRO A 345 15.97 -2.82 -2.01
CA PRO A 345 15.33 -4.14 -2.04
C PRO A 345 14.54 -4.46 -0.76
N SER A 346 13.36 -5.04 -0.91
CA SER A 346 12.56 -5.51 0.23
C SER A 346 13.05 -6.88 0.71
N PRO A 347 13.22 -7.10 2.03
CA PRO A 347 13.46 -8.45 2.56
C PRO A 347 12.26 -9.39 2.38
N HIS A 348 11.08 -8.84 2.07
CA HIS A 348 9.84 -9.59 1.86
C HIS A 348 9.18 -9.17 0.53
N PRO A 349 9.70 -9.67 -0.62
CA PRO A 349 9.16 -9.37 -1.96
C PRO A 349 7.66 -9.58 -2.08
N GLN A 350 7.14 -10.64 -1.45
CA GLN A 350 5.72 -11.00 -1.40
C GLN A 350 4.83 -9.97 -0.69
N TRP A 351 5.39 -9.00 0.04
CA TRP A 351 4.69 -7.86 0.64
C TRP A 351 4.83 -6.57 -0.19
N THR A 352 5.62 -6.58 -1.27
CA THR A 352 5.99 -5.37 -2.03
C THR A 352 5.74 -5.45 -3.53
N ASP A 353 5.60 -6.65 -4.09
CA ASP A 353 5.26 -6.85 -5.49
C ASP A 353 3.81 -7.32 -5.65
N PRO A 354 2.92 -6.53 -6.30
CA PRO A 354 1.51 -6.90 -6.48
C PRO A 354 1.28 -8.21 -7.22
N LEU A 355 2.19 -8.67 -8.10
CA LEU A 355 2.06 -9.95 -8.80
C LEU A 355 2.35 -11.14 -7.89
N LEU A 356 3.20 -10.96 -6.86
CA LEU A 356 3.45 -11.97 -5.83
C LEU A 356 2.29 -12.05 -4.81
N MET A 357 1.57 -10.95 -4.59
CA MET A 357 0.38 -10.89 -3.72
C MET A 357 -0.85 -11.61 -4.29
N LEU A 358 -0.93 -11.78 -5.62
CA LEU A 358 -2.08 -12.38 -6.30
C LEU A 358 -2.32 -13.84 -5.83
N PRO A 359 -3.58 -14.22 -5.52
CA PRO A 359 -3.96 -15.61 -5.32
C PRO A 359 -3.91 -16.37 -6.64
N VAL A 360 -3.71 -17.69 -6.55
CA VAL A 360 -3.78 -18.59 -7.70
C VAL A 360 -5.25 -18.83 -8.05
N LEU A 361 -5.69 -18.40 -9.23
CA LEU A 361 -7.04 -18.65 -9.71
C LEU A 361 -7.13 -20.06 -10.35
N PRO A 362 -8.18 -20.86 -10.02
CA PRO A 362 -8.28 -22.25 -10.47
C PRO A 362 -8.64 -22.35 -11.96
N THR A 363 -8.03 -23.30 -12.66
CA THR A 363 -8.44 -23.66 -14.03
C THR A 363 -9.68 -24.57 -14.01
N SER A 364 -10.86 -24.05 -14.36
CA SER A 364 -12.08 -24.85 -14.54
C SER A 364 -12.08 -25.63 -15.86
N SER A 365 -12.27 -26.95 -15.76
CA SER A 365 -12.56 -27.83 -16.89
C SER A 365 -14.06 -27.86 -17.20
N GLY A 366 -14.43 -27.64 -18.46
CA GLY A 366 -15.79 -27.77 -18.96
C GLY A 366 -16.17 -29.20 -19.34
N ILE A 367 -17.34 -29.34 -19.96
CA ILE A 367 -17.99 -30.63 -20.29
C ILE A 367 -17.11 -31.52 -21.21
N THR A 368 -16.18 -30.93 -21.98
CA THR A 368 -15.15 -31.68 -22.72
C THR A 368 -13.75 -31.34 -22.23
N SER A 369 -12.83 -32.32 -22.26
CA SER A 369 -11.41 -32.14 -21.90
C SER A 369 -10.65 -31.12 -22.75
N ALA A 370 -11.21 -30.72 -23.91
CA ALA A 370 -10.69 -29.64 -24.74
C ALA A 370 -11.07 -28.22 -24.25
N SER A 371 -12.07 -28.12 -23.36
CA SER A 371 -12.73 -26.87 -22.95
C SER A 371 -12.32 -26.41 -21.54
N ARG A 372 -11.07 -25.94 -21.37
CA ARG A 372 -10.61 -25.33 -20.11
C ARG A 372 -10.83 -23.82 -20.10
N SER A 373 -10.97 -23.25 -18.91
CA SER A 373 -11.15 -21.81 -18.72
C SER A 373 -10.79 -21.33 -17.31
N ILE A 374 -10.52 -20.05 -17.15
CA ILE A 374 -10.48 -19.36 -15.85
C ILE A 374 -11.57 -18.29 -15.86
N ASP A 375 -12.42 -18.23 -14.84
CA ASP A 375 -13.39 -17.14 -14.70
C ASP A 375 -12.67 -15.88 -14.20
N LEU A 376 -12.90 -14.75 -14.86
CA LEU A 376 -12.19 -13.51 -14.59
C LEU A 376 -12.94 -12.68 -13.55
N PRO A 377 -12.41 -12.50 -12.33
CA PRO A 377 -13.08 -11.78 -11.27
C PRO A 377 -13.32 -10.32 -11.67
N ILE A 378 -14.38 -9.75 -11.11
CA ILE A 378 -14.69 -8.32 -11.20
C ILE A 378 -13.98 -7.63 -10.03
N SER A 379 -13.00 -6.80 -10.36
CA SER A 379 -12.33 -5.94 -9.39
C SER A 379 -13.35 -5.04 -8.70
N THR A 380 -13.54 -5.27 -7.39
CA THR A 380 -14.50 -4.60 -6.51
C THR A 380 -13.76 -4.09 -5.28
N SER A 381 -14.23 -3.00 -4.67
CA SER A 381 -13.61 -2.39 -3.48
C SER A 381 -13.82 -3.19 -2.19
N THR A 382 -14.39 -4.41 -2.26
CA THR A 382 -14.57 -5.34 -1.14
C THR A 382 -13.24 -5.99 -0.69
N GLY A 383 -12.09 -5.48 -1.12
CA GLY A 383 -10.79 -5.72 -0.52
C GLY A 383 -9.96 -6.86 -1.08
N ARG A 384 -10.54 -7.78 -1.87
CA ARG A 384 -9.82 -8.97 -2.33
C ARG A 384 -9.02 -8.69 -3.61
N LEU A 385 -7.69 -8.73 -3.51
CA LEU A 385 -6.77 -8.59 -4.64
C LEU A 385 -6.68 -9.87 -5.47
N ASP A 386 -7.73 -10.20 -6.23
CA ASP A 386 -7.72 -11.37 -7.12
C ASP A 386 -7.00 -11.12 -8.47
N ARG A 387 -6.81 -9.85 -8.82
CA ARG A 387 -6.48 -9.39 -10.16
C ARG A 387 -5.88 -7.99 -10.11
N LEU A 388 -4.92 -7.71 -10.98
CA LEU A 388 -4.53 -6.35 -11.32
C LEU A 388 -5.32 -5.89 -12.54
N ASP A 389 -5.91 -4.70 -12.49
CA ASP A 389 -6.44 -3.99 -13.65
C ASP A 389 -5.69 -2.66 -13.83
N PHE A 390 -5.23 -2.44 -15.06
CA PHE A 390 -4.61 -1.21 -15.56
C PHE A 390 -5.65 -0.41 -16.35
N ASP A 391 -5.68 0.89 -16.09
CA ASP A 391 -6.64 1.87 -16.61
C ASP A 391 -6.16 2.41 -17.97
N PRO A 392 -6.82 2.08 -19.11
CA PRO A 392 -6.37 2.53 -20.43
C PRO A 392 -6.38 4.05 -20.62
N LEU A 393 -7.08 4.80 -19.77
CA LEU A 393 -7.07 6.26 -19.77
C LEU A 393 -5.72 6.83 -19.28
N ARG A 394 -4.87 6.02 -18.64
CA ARG A 394 -3.50 6.37 -18.21
C ARG A 394 -2.48 6.31 -19.34
N PHE A 395 -2.71 5.48 -20.36
CA PHE A 395 -1.83 5.26 -21.51
C PHE A 395 -2.62 5.27 -22.85
N PRO A 396 -3.35 6.36 -23.16
CA PRO A 396 -4.33 6.37 -24.24
C PRO A 396 -3.72 6.29 -25.65
N ARG A 397 -2.44 6.69 -25.84
CA ARG A 397 -1.75 6.60 -27.14
C ARG A 397 -1.42 5.15 -27.47
N GLU A 398 -0.84 4.46 -26.48
CA GLU A 398 -0.46 3.06 -26.50
C GLU A 398 -1.71 2.18 -26.65
N TRP A 399 -2.78 2.49 -25.92
CA TRP A 399 -4.06 1.79 -26.02
C TRP A 399 -4.69 1.93 -27.41
N ASN A 400 -4.76 3.15 -27.96
CA ASN A 400 -5.34 3.37 -29.28
C ASN A 400 -4.54 2.67 -30.41
N PHE A 401 -3.21 2.62 -30.31
CA PHE A 401 -2.38 1.85 -31.24
C PHE A 401 -2.56 0.33 -31.08
N PHE A 402 -2.65 -0.16 -29.84
CA PHE A 402 -2.96 -1.57 -29.57
C PHE A 402 -4.37 -1.97 -30.08
N MET A 403 -5.37 -1.09 -29.94
CA MET A 403 -6.74 -1.33 -30.38
C MET A 403 -6.90 -1.32 -31.91
N SER A 404 -6.00 -0.66 -32.65
CA SER A 404 -5.95 -0.75 -34.12
C SER A 404 -5.22 -2.01 -34.63
N THR A 405 -4.54 -2.77 -33.76
CA THR A 405 -3.70 -3.91 -34.14
C THR A 405 -4.14 -5.23 -33.50
N TYR A 406 -4.51 -6.21 -34.34
CA TYR A 406 -4.89 -7.57 -33.90
C TYR A 406 -3.70 -8.55 -33.79
N SER A 407 -2.50 -8.07 -34.14
CA SER A 407 -1.22 -8.79 -34.05
C SER A 407 -0.95 -9.35 -32.64
N PRO A 408 -0.43 -10.59 -32.52
CA PRO A 408 0.10 -11.12 -31.26
C PRO A 408 1.44 -10.49 -30.86
N MET A 409 2.29 -10.11 -31.82
CA MET A 409 3.57 -9.43 -31.56
C MET A 409 3.36 -8.04 -30.95
N ASP A 410 2.33 -7.31 -31.42
CA ASP A 410 2.06 -5.97 -30.88
C ASP A 410 1.32 -6.03 -29.55
N LEU A 411 0.60 -7.13 -29.26
CA LEU A 411 0.17 -7.47 -27.89
C LEU A 411 1.37 -7.75 -26.96
N LYS A 412 2.40 -8.47 -27.42
CA LYS A 412 3.65 -8.66 -26.65
C LYS A 412 4.31 -7.33 -26.34
N ARG A 413 4.54 -6.47 -27.36
CA ARG A 413 5.15 -5.14 -27.20
C ARG A 413 4.35 -4.22 -26.27
N PHE A 414 3.03 -4.18 -26.44
CA PHE A 414 2.14 -3.36 -25.61
C PHE A 414 2.19 -3.78 -24.13
N MET A 415 2.06 -5.08 -23.84
CA MET A 415 2.17 -5.59 -22.47
C MET A 415 3.58 -5.42 -21.89
N ALA A 416 4.63 -5.59 -22.69
CA ALA A 416 6.00 -5.33 -22.27
C ALA A 416 6.25 -3.85 -21.94
N GLY A 417 5.60 -2.92 -22.66
CA GLY A 417 5.62 -1.49 -22.37
C GLY A 417 4.99 -1.14 -21.02
N ILE A 418 3.80 -1.68 -20.73
CA ILE A 418 3.13 -1.51 -19.43
C ILE A 418 4.01 -2.07 -18.29
N LEU A 419 4.52 -3.30 -18.44
CA LEU A 419 5.41 -3.91 -17.45
C LEU A 419 6.67 -3.06 -17.21
N THR A 420 7.32 -2.59 -18.27
CA THR A 420 8.52 -1.74 -18.15
C THR A 420 8.24 -0.44 -17.39
N ARG A 421 7.14 0.26 -17.68
CA ARG A 421 6.77 1.51 -16.98
C ARG A 421 6.34 1.29 -15.52
N ASN A 422 5.92 0.07 -15.16
CA ASN A 422 5.60 -0.32 -13.79
C ASN A 422 6.76 -1.06 -13.08
N GLY A 423 7.99 -0.92 -13.58
CA GLY A 423 9.24 -1.30 -12.89
C GLY A 423 9.78 -2.71 -13.16
N TYR A 424 9.21 -3.46 -14.11
CA TYR A 424 9.68 -4.80 -14.46
C TYR A 424 10.67 -4.78 -15.65
N THR A 425 11.70 -5.62 -15.60
CA THR A 425 12.59 -5.88 -16.75
C THR A 425 12.04 -7.04 -17.56
N VAL A 426 11.53 -6.75 -18.76
CA VAL A 426 11.00 -7.75 -19.70
C VAL A 426 12.13 -8.25 -20.62
N MET A 427 12.15 -9.55 -20.89
CA MET A 427 13.08 -10.17 -21.84
C MET A 427 12.56 -9.99 -23.27
N GLU A 428 13.46 -9.85 -24.25
CA GLU A 428 13.09 -9.45 -25.63
C GLU A 428 12.00 -10.37 -26.21
N PRO A 429 10.81 -9.84 -26.59
CA PRO A 429 9.71 -10.68 -27.01
C PRO A 429 9.96 -11.35 -28.36
N ASN A 430 10.06 -12.69 -28.38
CA ASN A 430 10.32 -13.42 -29.63
C ASN A 430 9.16 -13.28 -30.65
N SER A 431 9.43 -13.62 -31.91
CA SER A 431 8.47 -13.51 -33.02
C SER A 431 7.41 -14.63 -33.06
N PHE A 432 7.40 -15.58 -32.12
CA PHE A 432 6.46 -16.70 -32.13
C PHE A 432 5.05 -16.25 -31.75
N ASN A 433 4.12 -16.35 -32.69
CA ASN A 433 2.79 -15.72 -32.59
C ASN A 433 1.66 -16.67 -32.15
N SER A 434 1.81 -17.99 -32.29
CA SER A 434 0.75 -18.97 -31.96
C SER A 434 0.51 -19.13 -30.46
N PHE A 435 1.51 -18.80 -29.64
CA PHE A 435 1.40 -18.70 -28.19
C PHE A 435 2.10 -17.41 -27.72
N PRO A 436 1.41 -16.27 -27.68
CA PRO A 436 2.04 -15.02 -27.27
C PRO A 436 2.30 -15.05 -25.76
N ALA A 437 3.57 -15.07 -25.37
CA ALA A 437 4.01 -14.99 -23.97
C ALA A 437 5.12 -13.95 -23.77
N LEU A 438 5.31 -13.55 -22.52
CA LEU A 438 6.42 -12.73 -22.02
C LEU A 438 7.07 -13.39 -20.81
N VAL A 439 8.38 -13.22 -20.69
CA VAL A 439 9.16 -13.54 -19.50
C VAL A 439 9.75 -12.26 -18.95
N PHE A 440 9.62 -12.04 -17.65
CA PHE A 440 10.11 -10.82 -17.00
C PHE A 440 10.48 -11.05 -15.54
N ARG A 441 11.19 -10.08 -14.97
CA ARG A 441 11.65 -10.06 -13.56
C ARG A 441 11.53 -8.64 -13.00
N ARG A 442 11.71 -8.47 -11.69
CA ARG A 442 11.84 -7.15 -11.06
C ARG A 442 13.20 -7.06 -10.36
N THR A 443 13.73 -5.85 -10.25
CA THR A 443 14.89 -5.60 -9.39
C THR A 443 14.54 -5.79 -7.92
N GLY A 444 15.51 -6.24 -7.12
CA GLY A 444 15.33 -6.48 -5.68
C GLY A 444 14.75 -7.84 -5.29
N HIS A 445 14.40 -8.73 -6.22
CA HIS A 445 14.03 -10.11 -5.89
C HIS A 445 14.33 -11.11 -7.02
N GLU A 446 14.45 -12.39 -6.67
CA GLU A 446 14.81 -13.51 -7.57
C GLU A 446 13.64 -14.07 -8.41
N TYR A 447 12.39 -13.72 -8.10
CA TYR A 447 11.22 -14.26 -8.81
C TYR A 447 11.20 -13.89 -10.30
N VAL A 448 10.93 -14.90 -11.14
CA VAL A 448 10.71 -14.77 -12.58
C VAL A 448 9.23 -15.00 -12.87
N PHE A 449 8.65 -14.14 -13.70
CA PHE A 449 7.26 -14.20 -14.12
C PHE A 449 7.17 -14.71 -15.56
N PHE A 450 6.29 -15.68 -15.80
CA PHE A 450 5.91 -16.14 -17.14
C PHE A 450 4.44 -15.79 -17.38
N MET A 451 4.15 -14.92 -18.34
CA MET A 451 2.81 -14.45 -18.64
C MET A 451 2.43 -14.75 -20.09
N SER A 452 1.52 -15.71 -20.27
CA SER A 452 0.83 -15.88 -21.57
C SER A 452 -0.24 -14.80 -21.74
N LEU A 453 -0.36 -14.25 -22.94
CA LEU A 453 -1.15 -13.07 -23.27
C LEU A 453 -2.44 -13.42 -24.01
N HIS A 454 -3.51 -12.70 -23.69
CA HIS A 454 -4.87 -13.00 -24.15
C HIS A 454 -5.65 -11.74 -24.51
N ARG A 455 -6.66 -11.86 -25.36
CA ARG A 455 -7.68 -10.83 -25.60
C ARG A 455 -9.05 -11.46 -25.36
N THR A 456 -9.88 -10.89 -24.49
CA THR A 456 -11.23 -11.41 -24.20
C THR A 456 -12.30 -10.32 -24.24
N ARG A 457 -13.53 -10.71 -24.56
CA ARG A 457 -14.73 -9.86 -24.48
C ARG A 457 -15.75 -10.32 -23.43
N MET A 458 -15.36 -11.29 -22.59
CA MET A 458 -16.21 -11.94 -21.59
C MET A 458 -15.58 -11.85 -20.19
N PRO A 459 -16.36 -12.02 -19.10
CA PRO A 459 -15.84 -12.20 -17.73
C PRO A 459 -15.18 -13.59 -17.53
N LYS A 460 -14.55 -14.13 -18.57
CA LYS A 460 -13.99 -15.48 -18.62
C LYS A 460 -12.86 -15.52 -19.63
N LEU A 461 -11.85 -16.33 -19.36
CA LEU A 461 -10.71 -16.60 -20.23
C LEU A 461 -10.77 -18.06 -20.70
N SER A 462 -10.94 -18.27 -22.01
CA SER A 462 -10.90 -19.59 -22.63
C SER A 462 -9.46 -20.06 -22.81
N LEU A 463 -9.15 -21.30 -22.42
CA LEU A 463 -7.83 -21.92 -22.50
C LEU A 463 -7.88 -23.18 -23.37
N PRO A 464 -8.08 -23.06 -24.70
CA PRO A 464 -8.25 -24.20 -25.58
C PRO A 464 -6.98 -25.06 -25.63
N THR A 465 -7.15 -26.39 -25.62
CA THR A 465 -6.02 -27.33 -25.51
C THR A 465 -5.04 -27.28 -26.71
N HIS A 466 -5.46 -26.79 -27.89
CA HIS A 466 -4.56 -26.53 -29.02
C HIS A 466 -3.68 -25.28 -28.87
N MET A 467 -3.88 -24.46 -27.82
CA MET A 467 -3.00 -23.35 -27.43
C MET A 467 -2.24 -23.67 -26.13
N ASN A 468 -2.21 -24.93 -25.69
CA ASN A 468 -1.49 -25.32 -24.48
C ASN A 468 -0.17 -26.03 -24.86
N PRO A 469 1.00 -25.46 -24.54
CA PRO A 469 2.29 -25.99 -25.01
C PRO A 469 2.54 -27.44 -24.58
N ASN A 470 2.18 -27.80 -23.34
CA ASN A 470 2.32 -29.14 -22.79
C ASN A 470 1.52 -30.22 -23.55
N THR A 471 0.57 -29.82 -24.42
CA THR A 471 -0.23 -30.73 -25.27
C THR A 471 -0.03 -30.52 -26.78
N THR A 472 0.72 -29.50 -27.19
CA THR A 472 1.10 -29.28 -28.61
C THR A 472 2.55 -29.68 -28.91
N GLY A 473 3.36 -30.00 -27.89
CA GLY A 473 4.76 -30.42 -28.06
C GLY A 473 5.70 -29.28 -28.46
N ILE A 474 5.28 -28.02 -28.31
CA ILE A 474 6.09 -26.84 -28.64
C ILE A 474 7.04 -26.57 -27.48
N ASN A 475 8.35 -26.72 -27.71
CA ASN A 475 9.38 -26.46 -26.71
C ASN A 475 9.43 -24.98 -26.29
N LEU A 476 9.96 -24.73 -25.09
CA LEU A 476 9.91 -23.41 -24.45
C LEU A 476 10.74 -22.36 -25.21
N GLU A 477 11.86 -22.78 -25.81
CA GLU A 477 12.74 -21.94 -26.61
C GLU A 477 12.00 -21.34 -27.82
N THR A 478 11.13 -22.13 -28.48
CA THR A 478 10.26 -21.63 -29.55
C THR A 478 9.19 -20.67 -29.02
N GLN A 479 8.69 -20.84 -27.79
CA GLN A 479 7.65 -19.98 -27.23
C GLN A 479 8.16 -18.60 -26.80
N VAL A 480 9.36 -18.51 -26.20
CA VAL A 480 9.88 -17.27 -25.59
C VAL A 480 11.31 -16.88 -25.99
N GLY A 481 12.06 -17.73 -26.70
CA GLY A 481 13.47 -17.53 -27.03
C GLY A 481 14.42 -18.13 -25.99
N ASP A 482 15.64 -18.51 -26.40
CA ASP A 482 16.55 -19.35 -25.61
C ASP A 482 16.89 -18.76 -24.23
N ALA A 483 17.26 -17.48 -24.18
CA ALA A 483 17.61 -16.80 -22.94
C ALA A 483 16.44 -16.71 -21.94
N ALA A 484 15.22 -16.53 -22.45
CA ALA A 484 14.00 -16.50 -21.64
C ALA A 484 13.58 -17.91 -21.19
N ALA A 485 13.75 -18.91 -22.06
CA ALA A 485 13.51 -20.31 -21.74
C ALA A 485 14.47 -20.82 -20.65
N GLN A 486 15.74 -20.45 -20.70
CA GLN A 486 16.72 -20.80 -19.67
C GLN A 486 16.34 -20.18 -18.32
N ALA A 487 16.08 -18.87 -18.26
CA ALA A 487 15.70 -18.19 -17.02
C ALA A 487 14.42 -18.75 -16.38
N VAL A 488 13.46 -19.22 -17.19
CA VAL A 488 12.23 -19.89 -16.72
C VAL A 488 12.52 -21.29 -16.16
N LYS A 489 13.43 -22.06 -16.76
CA LYS A 489 13.88 -23.36 -16.22
C LYS A 489 14.61 -23.18 -14.89
N ASP A 490 15.57 -22.25 -14.83
CA ASP A 490 16.36 -21.96 -13.63
C ASP A 490 15.44 -21.55 -12.46
N ALA A 491 14.53 -20.60 -12.72
CA ALA A 491 13.55 -20.16 -11.72
C ALA A 491 12.56 -21.26 -11.34
N HIS A 492 12.21 -22.19 -12.22
CA HIS A 492 11.36 -23.33 -11.87
C HIS A 492 12.09 -24.32 -10.95
N GLN A 493 13.34 -24.67 -11.27
CA GLN A 493 14.19 -25.52 -10.41
C GLN A 493 14.41 -24.90 -9.02
N ALA A 494 14.52 -23.56 -8.94
CA ALA A 494 14.64 -22.83 -7.67
C ALA A 494 13.30 -22.61 -6.92
N GLY A 495 12.15 -22.98 -7.49
CA GLY A 495 10.82 -22.71 -6.91
C GLY A 495 10.41 -21.23 -6.93
N LYS A 496 10.98 -20.43 -7.84
CA LYS A 496 10.80 -18.97 -7.98
C LYS A 496 10.06 -18.55 -9.26
N ILE A 497 9.53 -19.50 -10.04
CA ILE A 497 8.69 -19.22 -11.20
C ILE A 497 7.25 -18.85 -10.78
N ILE A 498 6.68 -17.81 -11.40
CA ILE A 498 5.32 -17.34 -11.17
C ILE A 498 4.55 -17.37 -12.50
N TRP A 499 3.48 -18.17 -12.55
CA TRP A 499 2.63 -18.33 -13.74
C TRP A 499 1.50 -17.31 -13.76
N LEU A 500 1.36 -16.59 -14.87
CA LEU A 500 0.41 -15.50 -15.05
C LEU A 500 -0.41 -15.63 -16.34
N LYS A 501 -1.59 -15.02 -16.34
CA LYS A 501 -2.41 -14.71 -17.53
C LYS A 501 -2.65 -13.20 -17.55
N GLY A 502 -2.47 -12.55 -18.70
CA GLY A 502 -2.76 -11.13 -18.84
C GLY A 502 -3.12 -10.71 -20.26
N GLY A 503 -3.34 -9.42 -20.46
CA GLY A 503 -3.76 -8.85 -21.75
C GLY A 503 -5.02 -8.01 -21.60
N SER A 504 -5.89 -7.93 -22.62
CA SER A 504 -7.05 -7.01 -22.60
C SER A 504 -8.39 -7.69 -22.36
N GLN A 505 -9.25 -7.03 -21.58
CA GLN A 505 -10.67 -7.36 -21.41
C GLN A 505 -11.52 -6.17 -21.87
N ILE A 506 -12.22 -6.37 -23.00
CA ILE A 506 -13.01 -5.34 -23.69
C ILE A 506 -14.49 -5.76 -23.67
N ARG A 507 -15.29 -5.24 -22.73
CA ARG A 507 -16.64 -5.75 -22.42
C ARG A 507 -17.72 -4.71 -22.76
N PRO A 508 -18.75 -5.05 -23.56
CA PRO A 508 -19.87 -4.16 -23.78
C PRO A 508 -20.52 -3.71 -22.47
N GLY A 509 -20.70 -2.40 -22.28
CA GLY A 509 -21.31 -1.81 -21.08
C GLY A 509 -20.41 -1.67 -19.85
N TYR A 510 -19.11 -1.98 -19.96
CA TYR A 510 -18.13 -1.79 -18.88
C TYR A 510 -16.95 -0.95 -19.39
N ALA A 511 -16.14 -0.41 -18.47
CA ALA A 511 -14.82 0.11 -18.82
C ALA A 511 -13.93 -1.03 -19.34
N ASP A 512 -13.17 -0.75 -20.40
CA ASP A 512 -12.09 -1.62 -20.86
C ASP A 512 -10.96 -1.63 -19.83
N THR A 513 -10.34 -2.78 -19.60
CA THR A 513 -9.12 -2.87 -18.78
C THR A 513 -8.07 -3.75 -19.42
N VAL A 514 -6.81 -3.45 -19.10
CA VAL A 514 -5.69 -4.39 -19.28
C VAL A 514 -5.49 -5.10 -17.95
N PHE A 515 -5.34 -6.42 -17.94
CA PHE A 515 -5.35 -7.20 -16.71
C PHE A 515 -4.14 -8.12 -16.56
N ILE A 516 -3.86 -8.49 -15.32
CA ILE A 516 -2.97 -9.60 -14.94
C ILE A 516 -3.62 -10.39 -13.78
N ILE A 517 -3.65 -11.71 -13.91
CA ILE A 517 -4.02 -12.68 -12.88
C ILE A 517 -2.93 -13.77 -12.78
N ARG A 518 -2.94 -14.54 -11.69
CA ARG A 518 -2.04 -15.68 -11.46
C ARG A 518 -2.80 -16.99 -11.59
N ASP A 519 -2.18 -18.02 -12.17
CA ASP A 519 -2.77 -19.35 -12.35
C ASP A 519 -1.85 -20.50 -11.89
N ASP A 520 -2.43 -21.69 -11.76
CA ASP A 520 -1.80 -22.94 -11.30
C ASP A 520 -1.03 -23.67 -12.42
N ASN A 521 -1.28 -23.26 -13.65
CA ASN A 521 -1.11 -24.09 -14.83
C ASN A 521 0.31 -23.94 -15.39
N ALA A 522 1.25 -24.72 -14.85
CA ALA A 522 2.65 -24.73 -15.23
C ALA A 522 2.90 -25.12 -16.70
N ARG A 523 3.87 -24.46 -17.36
CA ARG A 523 4.18 -24.61 -18.80
C ARG A 523 5.59 -25.14 -19.06
N LEU A 524 6.03 -26.03 -18.19
CA LEU A 524 7.25 -26.83 -18.26
C LEU A 524 6.86 -28.32 -18.20
#